data_AF-A0A7J5WAH9-F1
#
_entry.id   AF-A0A7J5WAH9-F1
#
_cell.length_a   1.000
_cell.length_b   1.000
_cell.length_c   1.000
_cell.angle_alpha   90.00
_cell.angle_beta   90.00
_cell.angle_gamma   90.00
#
_symmetry.space_group_name_H-M   'P 1'
#
loop_
_entity.id
_entity.type
_entity.pdbx_description
1 polymer ?
#
loop_
_entity_poly.entity_id
_entity_poly.type
_entity_poly.pdbx_seq_one_letter_code
_entity_poly.pdbx_strand_id
1 'polypeptide(L)'
;MDALTIEADHQISFGESYALLYAFTLAFYVPAIVALRTQPYYSYTPAYLAFMTLPPILAMVTLVLVHDPSARWLRTIGKALLFAVTSMIGGAALFLSTSFLLVFLGPAFEARNFGPLQVGIGVIMVLFVLPLVLTAVSLVRRFRVGALAEAAVVLCAIAAFTWIGWVILSQQGKLSDLLRKDQVSYLVGGVLWYIPAYSLVGTLVRSSGVL
;
A
#
# COMPACT_ATOMS: atom_id res chain seq x y z
N MET A 1 -30.36 -0.46 -35.75
CA MET A 1 -29.36 0.49 -35.23
C MET A 1 -29.92 1.01 -33.93
N ASP A 2 -29.29 0.64 -32.80
CA ASP A 2 -29.17 1.41 -31.56
C ASP A 2 -28.51 0.50 -30.51
N ALA A 3 -27.27 0.13 -30.82
CA ALA A 3 -26.32 -0.49 -29.89
C ALA A 3 -25.51 0.63 -29.19
N LEU A 4 -26.22 1.59 -28.59
CA LEU A 4 -25.65 2.69 -27.82
C LEU A 4 -26.19 2.66 -26.38
N THR A 5 -26.26 1.47 -25.79
CA THR A 5 -26.33 1.33 -24.34
C THR A 5 -24.92 1.29 -23.77
N ILE A 6 -24.35 2.48 -23.59
CA ILE A 6 -23.61 2.88 -22.39
C ILE A 6 -22.64 1.78 -21.88
N GLU A 7 -21.52 1.57 -22.58
CA GLU A 7 -20.28 1.26 -21.87
C GLU A 7 -19.92 2.54 -21.13
N ALA A 8 -20.51 2.73 -19.94
CA ALA A 8 -19.96 3.66 -18.97
C ALA A 8 -18.55 3.15 -18.69
N ASP A 9 -17.59 3.80 -19.34
CA ASP A 9 -16.17 3.71 -19.05
C ASP A 9 -16.04 3.86 -17.54
N HIS A 10 -15.83 2.73 -16.84
CA HIS A 10 -16.03 2.65 -15.40
C HIS A 10 -14.83 3.31 -14.73
N GLN A 11 -14.85 4.64 -14.68
CA GLN A 11 -13.79 5.42 -14.07
C GLN A 11 -13.69 5.06 -12.60
N ILE A 12 -12.57 4.44 -12.23
CA ILE A 12 -12.25 4.08 -10.86
C ILE A 12 -12.29 5.36 -10.02
N SER A 13 -13.11 5.38 -8.98
CA SER A 13 -13.15 6.50 -8.02
C SER A 13 -11.83 6.65 -7.27
N PHE A 14 -11.55 7.84 -6.74
CA PHE A 14 -10.34 8.09 -5.95
C PHE A 14 -10.15 7.07 -4.82
N GLY A 15 -11.19 6.84 -4.01
CA GLY A 15 -11.12 5.88 -2.89
C GLY A 15 -10.86 4.44 -3.35
N GLU A 16 -11.45 4.05 -4.48
CA GLU A 16 -11.24 2.72 -5.06
C GLU A 16 -9.84 2.54 -5.63
N SER A 17 -9.29 3.56 -6.31
CA SER A 17 -7.91 3.54 -6.78
C SER A 17 -6.93 3.47 -5.61
N TYR A 18 -7.18 4.20 -4.52
CA TYR A 18 -6.38 4.12 -3.30
C TYR A 18 -6.41 2.70 -2.72
N ALA A 19 -7.60 2.13 -2.52
CA ALA A 19 -7.76 0.81 -1.93
C ALA A 19 -7.15 -0.29 -2.79
N LEU A 20 -7.29 -0.22 -4.12
CA LEU A 20 -6.72 -1.21 -5.04
C LEU A 20 -5.19 -1.10 -5.10
N LEU A 21 -4.63 0.11 -5.20
CA LEU A 21 -3.17 0.31 -5.13
C LEU A 21 -2.61 -0.20 -3.81
N TYR A 22 -3.30 0.08 -2.70
CA TYR A 22 -2.93 -0.44 -1.39
C TYR A 22 -2.92 -1.96 -1.39
N ALA A 23 -4.01 -2.59 -1.82
CA ALA A 23 -4.19 -4.03 -1.77
C ALA A 23 -3.18 -4.77 -2.65
N PHE A 24 -2.99 -4.33 -3.90
CA PHE A 24 -1.99 -4.90 -4.79
C PHE A 24 -0.57 -4.67 -4.27
N THR A 25 -0.27 -3.48 -3.76
CA THR A 25 1.05 -3.21 -3.18
C THR A 25 1.31 -4.17 -2.03
N LEU A 26 0.37 -4.32 -1.10
CA LEU A 26 0.52 -5.25 0.03
C LEU A 26 0.67 -6.71 -0.43
N ALA A 27 -0.08 -7.12 -1.46
CA ALA A 27 0.00 -8.46 -2.04
C ALA A 27 1.38 -8.78 -2.62
N PHE A 28 2.05 -7.81 -3.27
CA PHE A 28 3.42 -7.97 -3.74
C PHE A 28 4.47 -7.74 -2.64
N TYR A 29 4.14 -6.90 -1.64
CA TYR A 29 5.05 -6.50 -0.59
C TYR A 29 5.34 -7.63 0.39
N VAL A 30 4.30 -8.34 0.86
CA VAL A 30 4.48 -9.44 1.84
C VAL A 30 5.44 -10.53 1.32
N PRO A 31 5.29 -11.06 0.09
CA PRO A 31 6.27 -11.98 -0.49
C PRO A 31 7.67 -11.37 -0.61
N ALA A 32 7.78 -10.09 -0.98
CA ALA A 32 9.06 -9.41 -1.09
C ALA A 32 9.79 -9.32 0.27
N ILE A 33 9.05 -9.04 1.36
CA ILE A 33 9.59 -9.07 2.73
C ILE A 33 10.12 -10.46 3.08
N VAL A 34 9.39 -11.52 2.73
CA VAL A 34 9.88 -12.89 2.96
C VAL A 34 11.14 -13.16 2.13
N ALA A 35 11.18 -12.71 0.88
CA ALA A 35 12.31 -12.89 -0.03
C ALA A 35 13.57 -12.13 0.42
N LEU A 36 13.46 -11.05 1.21
CA LEU A 36 14.61 -10.34 1.77
C LEU A 36 15.54 -11.24 2.59
N ARG A 37 15.04 -12.36 3.14
CA ARG A 37 15.89 -13.35 3.84
C ARG A 37 17.03 -13.90 2.96
N THR A 38 16.84 -13.90 1.65
CA THR A 38 17.82 -14.39 0.66
C THR A 38 18.95 -13.38 0.41
N GLN A 39 18.79 -12.15 0.88
CA GLN A 39 19.76 -11.07 0.68
C GLN A 39 20.56 -10.81 1.97
N PRO A 40 21.82 -10.38 1.86
CA PRO A 40 22.59 -9.98 3.04
C PRO A 40 21.93 -8.81 3.77
N TYR A 41 22.11 -8.74 5.08
CA TYR A 41 21.54 -7.71 5.93
C TYR A 41 22.13 -6.32 5.61
N TYR A 42 21.27 -5.35 5.28
CA TYR A 42 21.65 -3.96 4.94
C TYR A 42 22.80 -3.82 3.93
N SER A 43 22.94 -4.76 3.00
CA SER A 43 23.96 -4.65 1.94
C SER A 43 23.54 -3.72 0.80
N TYR A 44 22.28 -3.24 0.78
CA TYR A 44 21.70 -2.37 -0.24
C TYR A 44 22.03 -2.80 -1.68
N THR A 45 22.14 -4.12 -1.91
CA THR A 45 22.37 -4.66 -3.25
C THR A 45 21.21 -4.29 -4.17
N PRO A 46 21.41 -4.28 -5.50
CA PRO A 46 20.32 -4.02 -6.44
C PRO A 46 19.09 -4.92 -6.21
N ALA A 47 19.30 -6.19 -5.89
CA ALA A 47 18.21 -7.12 -5.55
C ALA A 47 17.50 -6.76 -4.24
N TYR A 48 18.25 -6.34 -3.21
CA TYR A 48 17.67 -5.85 -1.95
C TYR A 48 16.77 -4.63 -2.18
N LEU A 49 17.27 -3.66 -2.94
CA LEU A 49 16.50 -2.46 -3.31
C LEU A 49 15.28 -2.81 -4.15
N ALA A 50 15.41 -3.76 -5.09
CA ALA A 50 14.29 -4.22 -5.91
C ALA A 50 13.15 -4.80 -5.08
N PHE A 51 13.45 -5.61 -4.05
CA PHE A 51 12.41 -6.13 -3.14
C PHE A 51 11.65 -5.01 -2.40
N MET A 52 12.25 -3.84 -2.24
CA MET A 52 11.63 -2.70 -1.54
C MET A 52 10.84 -1.78 -2.45
N THR A 53 11.24 -1.66 -3.71
CA THR A 53 10.71 -0.66 -4.64
C THR A 53 9.78 -1.26 -5.69
N LEU A 54 9.95 -2.53 -6.06
CA LEU A 54 9.10 -3.19 -7.05
C LEU A 54 7.64 -3.37 -6.63
N PRO A 55 7.29 -3.68 -5.36
CA PRO A 55 5.88 -3.92 -5.01
C PRO A 55 4.89 -2.81 -5.44
N PRO A 56 5.12 -1.52 -5.14
CA PRO A 56 4.23 -0.46 -5.62
C PRO A 56 4.25 -0.30 -7.15
N ILE A 57 5.39 -0.53 -7.81
CA ILE A 57 5.49 -0.50 -9.28
C ILE A 57 4.58 -1.56 -9.89
N LEU A 58 4.71 -2.80 -9.41
CA LEU A 58 3.91 -3.93 -9.89
C LEU A 58 2.44 -3.69 -9.63
N ALA A 59 2.07 -3.16 -8.47
CA ALA A 59 0.70 -2.79 -8.14
C ALA A 59 0.11 -1.78 -9.15
N MET A 60 0.86 -0.73 -9.49
CA MET A 60 0.42 0.26 -10.47
C MET A 60 0.29 -0.35 -11.87
N VAL A 61 1.29 -1.12 -12.31
CA VAL A 61 1.25 -1.80 -13.61
C VAL A 61 0.04 -2.72 -13.69
N THR A 62 -0.20 -3.54 -12.66
CA THR A 62 -1.39 -4.40 -12.57
C THR A 62 -2.67 -3.58 -12.67
N LEU A 63 -2.78 -2.48 -11.91
CA LEU A 63 -3.97 -1.63 -11.94
C LEU A 63 -4.22 -1.00 -13.33
N VAL A 64 -3.18 -0.52 -14.01
CA VAL A 64 -3.34 0.03 -15.37
C VAL A 64 -3.76 -1.07 -16.34
N LEU A 65 -3.13 -2.24 -16.31
CA LEU A 65 -3.47 -3.32 -17.24
C LEU A 65 -4.88 -3.88 -17.05
N VAL A 66 -5.36 -3.92 -15.80
CA VAL A 66 -6.70 -4.42 -15.48
C VAL A 66 -7.79 -3.43 -15.93
N HIS A 67 -7.53 -2.12 -15.86
CA HIS A 67 -8.54 -1.09 -16.12
C HIS A 67 -8.34 -0.28 -17.41
N ASP A 68 -7.20 -0.41 -18.10
CA ASP A 68 -6.93 0.17 -19.42
C ASP A 68 -6.17 -0.84 -20.30
N PRO A 69 -6.87 -1.82 -20.89
CA PRO A 69 -6.25 -2.84 -21.75
C PRO A 69 -5.71 -2.26 -23.07
N SER A 70 -6.09 -1.03 -23.42
CA SER A 70 -5.60 -0.33 -24.62
C SER A 70 -4.28 0.41 -24.39
N ALA A 71 -3.82 0.48 -23.14
CA ALA A 71 -2.63 1.20 -22.77
C ALA A 71 -1.37 0.65 -23.46
N ARG A 72 -0.61 1.53 -24.12
CA ARG A 72 0.68 1.14 -24.73
C ARG A 72 1.66 0.77 -23.62
N TRP A 73 2.14 -0.48 -23.62
CA TRP A 73 3.08 -1.03 -22.64
C TRP A 73 4.24 -0.11 -22.26
N LEU A 74 4.91 0.49 -23.25
CA LEU A 74 6.04 1.40 -23.01
C LEU A 74 5.62 2.65 -22.21
N ARG A 75 4.43 3.19 -22.53
CA ARG A 75 3.84 4.34 -21.85
C ARG A 75 3.42 3.93 -20.43
N THR A 76 2.80 2.77 -20.25
CA THR A 76 2.38 2.23 -18.95
C THR A 76 3.56 2.00 -18.01
N ILE A 77 4.65 1.42 -18.50
CA ILE A 77 5.87 1.20 -17.72
C ILE A 77 6.51 2.54 -17.35
N GLY A 78 6.68 3.46 -18.31
CA GLY A 78 7.24 4.78 -18.04
C GLY A 78 6.42 5.56 -17.01
N LYS A 79 5.10 5.48 -17.11
CA LYS A 79 4.12 6.01 -16.17
C LYS A 79 4.22 5.38 -14.78
N ALA A 80 4.31 4.06 -14.69
CA ALA A 80 4.47 3.33 -13.44
C ALA A 80 5.82 3.64 -12.76
N LEU A 81 6.89 3.81 -13.54
CA LEU A 81 8.20 4.23 -13.05
C LEU A 81 8.16 5.66 -12.51
N LEU A 82 7.54 6.59 -13.24
CA LEU A 82 7.36 7.97 -12.76
C LEU A 82 6.53 8.00 -11.46
N PHE A 83 5.48 7.19 -11.40
CA PHE A 83 4.70 6.97 -10.19
C PHE A 83 5.57 6.44 -9.04
N ALA A 84 6.40 5.43 -9.29
CA ALA A 84 7.28 4.85 -8.28
C ALA A 84 8.24 5.89 -7.71
N VAL A 85 8.90 6.65 -8.58
CA VAL A 85 9.84 7.69 -8.19
C VAL A 85 9.12 8.79 -7.41
N THR A 86 7.99 9.27 -7.90
CA THR A 86 7.20 10.32 -7.23
C THR A 86 6.67 9.84 -5.88
N SER A 87 6.28 8.58 -5.77
CA SER A 87 5.77 7.98 -4.54
C SER A 87 6.87 7.72 -3.52
N MET A 88 8.05 7.31 -3.97
CA MET A 88 9.23 7.19 -3.10
C MET A 88 9.66 8.56 -2.58
N ILE A 89 9.73 9.57 -3.46
CA ILE A 89 10.09 10.94 -3.07
C ILE A 89 9.01 11.54 -2.15
N GLY A 90 7.74 11.45 -2.54
CA GLY A 90 6.61 11.96 -1.77
C GLY A 90 6.47 11.25 -0.42
N GLY A 91 6.61 9.92 -0.40
CA GLY A 91 6.62 9.11 0.81
C GLY A 91 7.80 9.44 1.73
N ALA A 92 9.01 9.60 1.16
CA ALA A 92 10.19 10.03 1.92
C ALA A 92 10.05 11.46 2.46
N ALA A 93 9.48 12.37 1.68
CA ALA A 93 9.21 13.75 2.10
C ALA A 93 8.15 13.79 3.22
N LEU A 94 7.07 13.02 3.08
CA LEU A 94 6.06 12.86 4.14
C LEU A 94 6.67 12.26 5.40
N PHE A 95 7.52 11.23 5.27
CA PHE A 95 8.24 10.61 6.37
C PHE A 95 9.18 11.59 7.08
N LEU A 96 10.02 12.31 6.33
CA LEU A 96 10.93 13.29 6.90
C LEU A 96 10.15 14.41 7.59
N SER A 97 9.11 14.93 6.95
CA SER A 97 8.27 16.01 7.50
C SER A 97 7.57 15.56 8.78
N THR A 98 6.99 14.35 8.78
CA THR A 98 6.37 13.80 10.00
C THR A 98 7.41 13.50 11.07
N SER A 99 8.61 13.02 10.72
CA SER A 99 9.72 12.82 11.67
C SER A 99 10.18 14.14 12.31
N PHE A 100 10.17 15.24 11.56
CA PHE A 100 10.38 16.58 12.12
C PHE A 100 9.26 17.00 13.08
N LEU A 101 8.00 16.62 12.81
CA LEU A 101 6.89 16.83 13.75
C LEU A 101 7.02 15.94 15.00
N LEU A 102 7.64 14.76 14.89
CA LEU A 102 7.91 13.88 16.03
C LEU A 102 8.84 14.52 17.06
N VAL A 103 9.74 15.44 16.66
CA VAL A 103 10.59 16.20 17.59
C VAL A 103 9.73 16.98 18.60
N PHE A 104 8.62 17.57 18.16
CA PHE A 104 7.68 18.27 19.04
C PHE A 104 6.80 17.32 19.86
N LEU A 105 6.66 16.07 19.42
CA LEU A 105 5.91 15.02 20.10
C LEU A 105 6.80 14.14 21.00
N GLY A 106 8.11 14.43 21.11
CA GLY A 106 9.06 13.67 21.93
C GLY A 106 8.56 13.30 23.34
N PRO A 107 7.94 14.22 24.10
CA PRO A 107 7.36 13.92 25.41
C PRO A 107 6.23 12.87 25.36
N ALA A 108 5.48 12.78 24.25
CA ALA A 108 4.43 11.78 24.05
C ALA A 108 4.97 10.37 23.77
N PHE A 109 6.26 10.23 23.43
CA PHE A 109 6.93 8.93 23.22
C PHE A 109 7.64 8.39 24.46
N GLU A 110 7.56 9.10 25.60
CA GLU A 110 8.04 8.57 26.87
C GLU A 110 7.27 7.30 27.26
N ALA A 111 7.95 6.36 27.93
CA ALA A 111 7.38 5.05 28.28
C ALA A 111 6.03 5.12 29.03
N ARG A 112 5.80 6.18 29.82
CA ARG A 112 4.53 6.43 30.53
C ARG A 112 3.34 6.77 29.61
N ASN A 113 3.60 7.23 28.39
CA ASN A 113 2.60 7.68 27.41
C ASN A 113 2.33 6.63 26.31
N PHE A 114 2.88 5.43 26.43
CA PHE A 114 2.73 4.37 25.43
C PHE A 114 1.29 3.88 25.25
N GLY A 115 0.47 3.88 26.31
CA GLY A 115 -0.95 3.49 26.22
C GLY A 115 -1.77 4.38 25.28
N PRO A 116 -1.80 5.71 25.49
CA PRO A 116 -2.41 6.66 24.56
C PRO A 116 -1.87 6.56 23.13
N LEU A 117 -0.55 6.33 22.96
CA LEU A 117 0.06 6.15 21.65
C LEU A 117 -0.49 4.93 20.90
N GLN A 118 -0.71 3.80 21.60
CA GLN A 118 -1.32 2.61 21.02
C GLN A 118 -2.75 2.86 20.52
N VAL A 119 -3.54 3.65 21.27
CA VAL A 119 -4.89 4.06 20.83
C VAL A 119 -4.80 4.88 19.55
N GLY A 120 -3.88 5.85 19.49
CA GLY A 120 -3.65 6.65 18.29
C GLY A 120 -3.26 5.81 17.06
N ILE A 121 -2.36 4.84 17.23
CA ILE A 121 -2.01 3.88 16.18
C ILE A 121 -3.25 3.10 15.75
N GLY A 122 -4.04 2.58 16.68
CA GLY A 122 -5.27 1.86 16.39
C GLY A 122 -6.27 2.69 15.55
N VAL A 123 -6.44 3.97 15.88
CA VAL A 123 -7.29 4.89 15.11
C VAL A 123 -6.75 5.06 13.68
N ILE A 124 -5.45 5.31 13.52
CA ILE A 124 -4.82 5.43 12.20
C ILE A 124 -5.01 4.15 11.38
N MET A 125 -4.86 2.98 12.01
CA MET A 125 -5.07 1.69 11.36
C MET A 125 -6.51 1.51 10.87
N VAL A 126 -7.51 1.92 11.68
CA VAL A 126 -8.91 1.93 11.26
C VAL A 126 -9.13 2.87 10.09
N LEU A 127 -8.54 4.07 10.10
CA LEU A 127 -8.63 5.03 9.00
C LEU A 127 -8.05 4.48 7.70
N PHE A 128 -6.97 3.70 7.76
CA PHE A 128 -6.41 3.03 6.57
C PHE A 128 -7.26 1.87 6.07
N VAL A 129 -7.85 1.06 6.97
CA VAL A 129 -8.69 -0.10 6.59
C VAL A 129 -10.05 0.32 6.03
N LEU A 130 -10.62 1.42 6.52
CA LEU A 130 -11.94 1.88 6.13
C LEU A 130 -12.12 1.99 4.59
N PRO A 131 -11.26 2.68 3.82
CA PRO A 131 -11.39 2.71 2.37
C PRO A 131 -11.29 1.33 1.73
N LEU A 132 -10.47 0.41 2.25
CA LEU A 132 -10.40 -0.96 1.74
C LEU A 132 -11.73 -1.71 1.95
N VAL A 133 -12.34 -1.58 3.13
CA VAL A 133 -13.64 -2.23 3.43
C VAL A 133 -14.74 -1.68 2.53
N LEU A 134 -14.82 -0.36 2.37
CA LEU A 134 -15.80 0.29 1.51
C LEU A 134 -15.63 -0.15 0.05
N THR A 135 -14.39 -0.24 -0.43
CA THR A 135 -14.08 -0.73 -1.78
C THR A 135 -14.42 -2.21 -1.95
N ALA A 136 -14.09 -3.08 -1.00
CA ALA A 136 -14.46 -4.49 -1.07
C ALA A 136 -15.98 -4.69 -1.19
N VAL A 137 -16.76 -3.96 -0.37
CA VAL A 137 -18.24 -3.98 -0.45
C VAL A 137 -18.74 -3.49 -1.80
N SER A 138 -18.17 -2.40 -2.32
CA SER A 138 -18.52 -1.86 -3.64
C SER A 138 -18.24 -2.86 -4.76
N LEU A 139 -17.07 -3.49 -4.76
CA LEU A 139 -16.64 -4.46 -5.78
C LEU A 139 -17.50 -5.73 -5.78
N VAL A 140 -17.79 -6.29 -4.60
CA VAL A 140 -18.66 -7.49 -4.47
C VAL A 140 -20.05 -7.21 -5.02
N ARG A 141 -20.60 -6.01 -4.79
CA ARG A 141 -21.93 -5.62 -5.28
C ARG A 141 -22.02 -5.46 -6.80
N ARG A 142 -20.90 -5.38 -7.52
CA ARG A 142 -20.90 -5.26 -8.98
C ARG A 142 -21.13 -6.59 -9.72
N PHE A 143 -20.95 -7.73 -9.03
CA PHE A 143 -21.15 -9.08 -9.59
C PHE A 143 -20.44 -9.35 -10.94
N ARG A 144 -19.31 -8.67 -11.20
CA ARG A 144 -18.46 -8.90 -12.38
C ARG A 144 -17.25 -9.73 -11.97
N VAL A 145 -16.84 -10.69 -12.80
CA VAL A 145 -15.71 -11.60 -12.49
C VAL A 145 -14.43 -10.83 -12.14
N GLY A 146 -14.07 -9.80 -12.91
CA GLY A 146 -12.92 -8.93 -12.62
C GLY A 146 -13.03 -8.22 -11.27
N ALA A 147 -14.20 -7.65 -10.97
CA ALA A 147 -14.46 -6.97 -9.70
C ALA A 147 -14.43 -7.95 -8.51
N LEU A 148 -14.86 -9.20 -8.69
CA LEU A 148 -14.77 -10.24 -7.65
C LEU A 148 -13.31 -10.65 -7.39
N ALA A 149 -12.49 -10.75 -8.43
CA ALA A 149 -11.05 -11.01 -8.28
C ALA A 149 -10.36 -9.86 -7.53
N GLU A 150 -10.65 -8.61 -7.88
CA GLU A 150 -10.18 -7.42 -7.17
C GLU A 150 -10.67 -7.41 -5.71
N ALA A 151 -11.94 -7.73 -5.46
CA ALA A 151 -12.50 -7.83 -4.12
C ALA A 151 -11.77 -8.87 -3.28
N ALA A 152 -11.43 -10.04 -3.86
CA ALA A 152 -10.65 -11.06 -3.17
C ALA A 152 -9.26 -10.54 -2.76
N VAL A 153 -8.58 -9.81 -3.65
CA VAL A 153 -7.29 -9.17 -3.34
C VAL A 153 -7.43 -8.14 -2.21
N VAL A 154 -8.47 -7.30 -2.24
CA VAL A 154 -8.74 -6.31 -1.19
C VAL A 154 -9.07 -6.98 0.14
N LEU A 155 -9.86 -8.06 0.16
CA LEU A 155 -10.18 -8.82 1.36
C LEU A 155 -8.93 -9.49 1.97
N CYS A 156 -8.07 -10.07 1.13
CA CYS A 156 -6.77 -10.59 1.57
C CYS A 156 -5.90 -9.48 2.16
N ALA A 157 -5.91 -8.29 1.57
CA ALA A 157 -5.17 -7.15 2.09
C ALA A 157 -5.71 -6.67 3.45
N ILE A 158 -7.04 -6.61 3.62
CA ILE A 158 -7.67 -6.30 4.91
C ILE A 158 -7.25 -7.33 5.97
N ALA A 159 -7.31 -8.62 5.65
CA ALA A 159 -6.93 -9.69 6.57
C ALA A 159 -5.45 -9.57 6.96
N ALA A 160 -4.56 -9.39 5.99
CA ALA A 160 -3.12 -9.23 6.22
C ALA A 160 -2.82 -7.97 7.07
N PHE A 161 -3.40 -6.82 6.72
CA PHE A 161 -3.23 -5.57 7.46
C PHE A 161 -3.71 -5.69 8.92
N THR A 162 -4.90 -6.27 9.10
CA THR A 162 -5.51 -6.45 10.43
C THR A 162 -4.66 -7.39 11.28
N TRP A 163 -4.18 -8.49 10.70
CA TRP A 163 -3.29 -9.41 11.40
C TRP A 163 -1.96 -8.73 11.80
N ILE A 164 -1.32 -8.00 10.88
CA ILE A 164 -0.08 -7.26 11.17
C ILE A 164 -0.32 -6.23 12.28
N GLY A 165 -1.44 -5.50 12.24
CA GLY A 165 -1.83 -4.56 13.28
C GLY A 165 -2.02 -5.19 14.65
N TRP A 166 -2.73 -6.30 14.70
CA TRP A 166 -2.91 -7.06 15.92
C TRP A 166 -1.55 -7.51 16.49
N VAL A 167 -0.65 -8.01 15.66
CA VAL A 167 0.70 -8.42 16.10
C VAL A 167 1.50 -7.23 16.64
N ILE A 168 1.47 -6.08 15.96
CA ILE A 168 2.17 -4.85 16.38
C ILE A 168 1.64 -4.36 17.74
N LEU A 169 0.32 -4.36 17.92
CA LEU A 169 -0.33 -3.79 19.12
C LEU A 169 -0.29 -4.72 20.33
N SER A 170 -0.33 -6.05 20.12
CA SER A 170 -0.53 -7.01 21.22
C SER A 170 0.62 -7.99 21.46
N GLN A 171 1.56 -8.14 20.53
CA GLN A 171 2.60 -9.18 20.58
C GLN A 171 3.99 -8.62 20.25
N GLN A 172 4.36 -7.50 20.90
CA GLN A 172 5.70 -6.91 20.79
C GLN A 172 6.75 -7.97 21.19
N GLY A 173 7.48 -8.51 20.21
CA GLY A 173 8.48 -9.58 20.39
C GLY A 173 8.29 -10.79 19.47
N LYS A 174 7.04 -11.18 19.13
CA LYS A 174 6.80 -12.36 18.28
C LYS A 174 7.31 -12.20 16.84
N LEU A 175 7.29 -10.99 16.31
CA LEU A 175 7.84 -10.73 14.96
C LEU A 175 9.36 -10.88 14.92
N SER A 176 10.06 -10.46 15.97
CA SER A 176 11.53 -10.58 16.05
C SER A 176 12.00 -12.02 16.22
N ASP A 177 11.13 -12.91 16.70
CA ASP A 177 11.43 -14.35 16.81
C ASP A 177 11.36 -15.06 15.45
N LEU A 178 10.53 -14.55 14.53
CA LEU A 178 10.24 -15.18 13.24
C LEU A 178 10.94 -14.51 12.05
N LEU A 179 11.22 -13.22 12.15
CA LEU A 179 11.75 -12.40 11.07
C LEU A 179 13.03 -11.69 11.50
N ARG A 180 13.93 -11.47 10.54
CA ARG A 180 15.11 -10.62 10.77
C ARG A 180 14.70 -9.17 11.07
N LYS A 181 15.55 -8.44 11.77
CA LYS A 181 15.31 -7.05 12.18
C LYS A 181 14.94 -6.12 11.02
N ASP A 182 15.56 -6.28 9.86
CA ASP A 182 15.24 -5.50 8.67
C ASP A 182 13.84 -5.86 8.14
N GLN A 183 13.54 -7.15 8.01
CA GLN A 183 12.19 -7.61 7.61
C GLN A 183 11.10 -7.07 8.54
N VAL A 184 11.32 -7.07 9.86
CA VAL A 184 10.38 -6.47 10.82
C VAL A 184 10.24 -4.98 10.59
N SER A 185 11.36 -4.24 10.46
CA SER A 185 11.35 -2.80 10.23
C SER A 185 10.61 -2.44 8.95
N TYR A 186 10.81 -3.18 7.87
CA TYR A 186 10.13 -2.96 6.60
C TYR A 186 8.67 -3.40 6.66
N LEU A 187 8.31 -4.49 7.33
CA LEU A 187 6.92 -4.87 7.51
C LEU A 187 6.12 -3.78 8.25
N VAL A 188 6.64 -3.31 9.39
CA VAL A 188 6.00 -2.28 10.21
C VAL A 188 5.96 -0.94 9.48
N GLY A 189 7.11 -0.46 8.98
CA GLY A 189 7.20 0.80 8.23
C GLY A 189 6.42 0.77 6.92
N GLY A 190 6.39 -0.39 6.26
CA GLY A 190 5.63 -0.67 5.05
C GLY A 190 4.14 -0.45 5.26
N VAL A 191 3.58 -1.15 6.24
CA VAL A 191 2.14 -1.16 6.50
C VAL A 191 1.64 0.17 7.07
N LEU A 192 2.40 0.76 7.99
CA LEU A 192 1.98 1.98 8.69
C LEU A 192 2.32 3.27 7.92
N TRP A 193 3.26 3.22 6.98
CA TRP A 193 3.75 4.42 6.30
C TRP A 193 3.89 4.28 4.80
N TYR A 194 4.75 3.38 4.32
CA TYR A 194 5.14 3.37 2.91
C TYR A 194 3.96 3.04 1.99
N ILE A 195 3.23 1.96 2.27
CA ILE A 195 2.09 1.52 1.46
C ILE A 195 0.96 2.57 1.47
N PRO A 196 0.51 3.11 2.62
CA PRO A 196 -0.45 4.21 2.63
C PRO A 196 0.00 5.43 1.80
N ALA A 197 1.27 5.83 1.94
CA ALA A 197 1.82 6.98 1.22
C ALA A 197 1.89 6.73 -0.30
N TYR A 198 2.39 5.56 -0.72
CA TYR A 198 2.46 5.18 -2.13
C TYR A 198 1.07 5.10 -2.76
N SER A 199 0.10 4.55 -2.05
CA SER A 199 -1.27 4.45 -2.52
C SER A 199 -1.91 5.84 -2.66
N LEU A 200 -1.64 6.75 -1.73
CA LEU A 200 -2.14 8.13 -1.79
C LEU A 200 -1.54 8.89 -2.97
N VAL A 201 -0.21 8.90 -3.09
CA VAL A 201 0.48 9.56 -4.20
C VAL A 201 0.04 8.97 -5.54
N GLY A 202 -0.13 7.65 -5.64
CA GLY A 202 -0.54 7.00 -6.89
C GLY A 202 -1.94 7.34 -7.30
N THR A 203 -2.83 7.42 -6.32
CA THR A 203 -4.20 7.85 -6.54
C THR A 203 -4.23 9.31 -6.99
N LEU A 204 -3.43 10.19 -6.38
CA LEU A 204 -3.30 11.59 -6.80
C LEU A 204 -2.80 11.70 -8.25
N VAL A 205 -1.72 11.00 -8.59
CA VAL A 205 -1.14 11.01 -9.95
C VAL A 205 -2.10 10.42 -10.98
N ARG A 206 -2.88 9.39 -10.61
CA ARG A 206 -3.94 8.85 -11.48
C ARG A 206 -5.09 9.84 -11.65
N SER A 207 -5.53 10.47 -10.56
CA SER A 207 -6.64 11.43 -10.59
C SER A 207 -6.33 12.71 -11.36
N SER A 208 -5.06 13.10 -11.48
CA SER A 208 -4.63 14.28 -12.26
C SER A 208 -4.49 14.00 -13.76
N GLY A 209 -4.84 12.81 -14.23
CA GLY A 209 -4.76 12.44 -15.66
C GLY A 209 -3.33 12.25 -16.17
N VAL A 210 -2.34 12.23 -15.27
CA VAL A 210 -0.96 11.86 -15.63
C VAL A 210 -0.89 10.37 -15.97
N LEU A 211 -1.79 9.54 -15.41
CA LEU A 211 -1.92 8.11 -15.65
C LEU A 211 -3.24 7.79 -16.33
#